data_AF-A0A6A5AUE6-F1
#
_entry.id   AF-A0A6A5AUE6-F1
#
_cell.length_a   1.000
_cell.length_b   1.000
_cell.length_c   1.000
_cell.angle_alpha   90.00
_cell.angle_beta   90.00
_cell.angle_gamma   90.00
#
_symmetry.space_group_name_H-M   'P 1'
#
loop_
_entity.id
_entity.type
_entity.pdbx_description
1 polymer ?
#
loop_
_entity_poly.entity_id
_entity_poly.type
_entity_poly.pdbx_seq_one_letter_code
_entity_poly.pdbx_strand_id
1 'polypeptide(L)'
;MWRGYDMVAPSLHLDPDVGFHVRVPTYPLSVKPDTLMTPTSIMQYFSDYYQNTTYDLTKGMAAGPFHDPARFGHAHRLDGNWERSISIARTTHSIVMQTRPNMADAIGGVAWYAQGVPADSVYFPISCGQTTLPTVFNQAIRTQFDTESTWWAFQFTTNWAHIRYDLIHRHIHTERVKYTTLARELQQSTEASCRSRNLSTSDCVALVESAYNEFIVTTTNAWWQFAWRLVSSFNAGYEFFNESATGGRSIGYPADWANQTEYVLYPQHYHPPAQVAAEENRTAAVDPDTGVLSIVVGGSSAQLEAFYLPSGFLLGFVCGTMSLSLVVAAVALVSRVRQEVASPKARASVEEQGEPAQGDNKVVAATDSAIV
;
A
#
# COMPACT_ATOMS: atom_id res chain seq x y z
N MET A 1 18.26 -23.08 -4.13
CA MET A 1 18.87 -23.92 -3.07
C MET A 1 19.80 -23.08 -2.22
N TRP A 2 20.86 -22.49 -2.79
CA TRP A 2 21.79 -21.57 -2.11
C TRP A 2 21.14 -20.66 -1.08
N ARG A 3 20.19 -19.82 -1.52
CA ARG A 3 19.53 -18.83 -0.66
C ARG A 3 18.79 -19.44 0.53
N GLY A 4 18.33 -20.69 0.37
CA GLY A 4 17.90 -21.60 1.43
C GLY A 4 18.87 -21.67 2.59
N TYR A 5 20.10 -22.05 2.26
CA TYR A 5 21.17 -22.26 3.21
C TYR A 5 21.79 -20.95 3.68
N ASP A 6 21.95 -19.96 2.81
CA ASP A 6 22.45 -18.63 3.16
C ASP A 6 21.60 -17.96 4.26
N MET A 7 20.27 -18.14 4.24
CA MET A 7 19.39 -17.59 5.27
C MET A 7 19.40 -18.35 6.61
N VAL A 8 19.71 -19.65 6.63
CA VAL A 8 19.63 -20.47 7.86
C VAL A 8 20.98 -20.86 8.44
N ALA A 9 22.01 -20.88 7.60
CA ALA A 9 23.38 -21.24 7.94
C ALA A 9 24.40 -20.35 7.17
N PRO A 10 24.31 -19.01 7.29
CA PRO A 10 25.24 -18.09 6.62
C PRO A 10 26.71 -18.35 6.99
N SER A 11 26.98 -18.94 8.16
CA SER A 11 28.32 -19.31 8.61
C SER A 11 29.07 -20.27 7.66
N LEU A 12 28.33 -20.99 6.80
CA LEU A 12 28.92 -21.92 5.83
C LEU A 12 29.52 -21.22 4.61
N HIS A 13 29.19 -19.94 4.36
CA HIS A 13 29.69 -19.17 3.22
C HIS A 13 29.62 -19.93 1.88
N LEU A 14 28.49 -20.59 1.64
CA LEU A 14 28.31 -21.42 0.44
C LEU A 14 28.36 -20.55 -0.82
N ASP A 15 29.12 -21.02 -1.80
CA ASP A 15 29.24 -20.39 -3.12
C ASP A 15 27.86 -20.36 -3.81
N PRO A 16 27.32 -19.19 -4.19
CA PRO A 16 26.04 -19.08 -4.86
C PRO A 16 26.03 -19.60 -6.31
N ASP A 17 27.19 -19.72 -6.96
CA ASP A 17 27.28 -20.02 -8.39
C ASP A 17 27.27 -21.53 -8.69
N VAL A 18 27.19 -22.38 -7.67
CA VAL A 18 27.08 -23.84 -7.85
C VAL A 18 25.62 -24.29 -7.95
N GLY A 19 25.39 -25.43 -8.63
CA GLY A 19 24.12 -26.17 -8.55
C GLY A 19 23.14 -26.06 -9.71
N PHE A 20 23.51 -25.39 -10.81
CA PHE A 20 22.72 -25.43 -12.05
C PHE A 20 22.96 -26.70 -12.89
N HIS A 21 24.12 -27.34 -12.74
CA HIS A 21 24.52 -28.45 -13.60
C HIS A 21 24.52 -29.81 -12.87
N VAL A 22 23.76 -30.77 -13.39
CA VAL A 22 23.58 -32.14 -12.82
C VAL A 22 24.86 -32.98 -12.66
N ARG A 23 25.99 -32.57 -13.25
CA ARG A 23 27.28 -33.28 -13.23
C ARG A 23 28.32 -32.59 -12.37
N VAL A 24 28.01 -31.38 -11.88
CA VAL A 24 28.89 -30.63 -11.00
C VAL A 24 28.39 -30.86 -9.58
N PRO A 25 29.25 -31.28 -8.63
CA PRO A 25 28.89 -31.37 -7.22
C PRO A 25 28.22 -30.08 -6.76
N THR A 26 27.11 -30.21 -6.03
CA THR A 26 26.28 -29.09 -5.55
C THR A 26 26.23 -29.09 -4.03
N TYR A 27 25.42 -28.20 -3.48
CA TYR A 27 25.18 -28.05 -2.05
C TYR A 27 24.88 -29.40 -1.36
N PRO A 28 25.23 -29.56 -0.06
CA PRO A 28 24.86 -30.74 0.71
C PRO A 28 23.34 -30.92 0.74
N LEU A 29 22.86 -32.15 0.93
CA LEU A 29 21.43 -32.44 1.04
C LEU A 29 20.76 -31.66 2.20
N SER A 30 21.48 -31.50 3.31
CA SER A 30 21.01 -30.82 4.51
C SER A 30 22.15 -30.08 5.20
N VAL A 31 21.82 -28.97 5.86
CA VAL A 31 22.72 -28.22 6.73
C VAL A 31 22.10 -28.08 8.12
N LYS A 32 22.95 -27.94 9.14
CA LYS A 32 22.49 -27.54 10.47
C LYS A 32 22.31 -26.02 10.48
N PRO A 33 21.13 -25.49 10.84
CA PRO A 33 20.95 -24.05 11.02
C PRO A 33 21.87 -23.48 12.11
N ASP A 34 22.33 -22.25 11.91
CA ASP A 34 23.18 -21.53 12.87
C ASP A 34 22.43 -21.19 14.17
N THR A 35 21.11 -20.99 14.06
CA THR A 35 20.23 -20.67 15.19
C THR A 35 18.95 -21.50 15.17
N LEU A 36 18.25 -21.56 16.31
CA LEU A 36 16.97 -22.26 16.39
C LEU A 36 15.91 -21.57 15.54
N MET A 37 15.22 -22.34 14.72
CA MET A 37 14.19 -21.83 13.82
C MET A 37 12.82 -21.76 14.52
N THR A 38 12.12 -20.66 14.32
CA THR A 38 10.71 -20.50 14.73
C THR A 38 9.80 -20.57 13.50
N PRO A 39 8.48 -20.83 13.66
CA PRO A 39 7.55 -20.74 12.54
C PRO A 39 7.63 -19.38 11.82
N THR A 40 7.78 -18.29 12.58
CA THR A 40 7.94 -16.92 12.04
C THR A 40 9.20 -16.77 11.19
N SER A 41 10.32 -17.34 11.63
CA SER A 41 11.57 -17.34 10.85
C SER A 41 11.39 -18.06 9.50
N ILE A 42 10.62 -19.16 9.48
CA ILE A 42 10.31 -19.90 8.24
C ILE A 42 9.35 -19.11 7.34
N MET A 43 8.34 -18.45 7.90
CA MET A 43 7.43 -17.58 7.14
C MET A 43 8.20 -16.42 6.47
N GLN A 44 9.14 -15.82 7.20
CA GLN A 44 10.02 -14.77 6.68
C GLN A 44 10.92 -15.30 5.56
N TYR A 45 11.48 -16.50 5.73
CA TYR A 45 12.23 -17.19 4.68
C TYR A 45 11.40 -17.39 3.40
N PHE A 46 10.14 -17.82 3.54
CA PHE A 46 9.25 -17.98 2.39
C PHE A 46 8.92 -16.67 1.68
N SER A 47 9.11 -15.53 2.35
CA SER A 47 8.89 -14.19 1.81
C SER A 47 10.07 -13.67 0.98
N ASP A 48 11.15 -14.43 0.83
CA ASP A 48 12.39 -13.95 0.22
C ASP A 48 12.41 -13.94 -1.31
N TYR A 49 13.02 -12.89 -1.86
CA TYR A 49 13.29 -12.69 -3.28
C TYR A 49 14.74 -12.24 -3.51
N TYR A 50 15.68 -12.83 -2.74
CA TYR A 50 17.13 -12.58 -2.81
C TYR A 50 17.59 -11.19 -2.37
N GLN A 51 16.78 -10.48 -1.58
CA GLN A 51 17.11 -9.15 -1.07
C GLN A 51 18.47 -9.11 -0.36
N ASN A 52 19.21 -8.02 -0.58
CA ASN A 52 20.57 -7.81 -0.06
C ASN A 52 21.62 -8.81 -0.58
N THR A 53 21.43 -9.35 -1.79
CA THR A 53 22.41 -10.20 -2.47
C THR A 53 22.70 -9.68 -3.87
N THR A 54 23.66 -10.26 -4.57
CA THR A 54 23.92 -9.98 -5.99
C THR A 54 22.75 -10.40 -6.90
N TYR A 55 21.85 -11.25 -6.42
CA TYR A 55 20.68 -11.76 -7.15
C TYR A 55 19.38 -11.04 -6.76
N ASP A 56 19.47 -9.92 -6.03
CA ASP A 56 18.32 -9.17 -5.53
C ASP A 56 17.40 -8.73 -6.68
N LEU A 57 16.21 -9.32 -6.74
CA LEU A 57 15.25 -9.08 -7.82
C LEU A 57 14.62 -7.69 -7.78
N THR A 58 14.83 -6.90 -6.71
CA THR A 58 14.40 -5.50 -6.65
C THR A 58 15.37 -4.54 -7.36
N LYS A 59 16.49 -5.06 -7.86
CA LYS A 59 17.56 -4.27 -8.51
C LYS A 59 17.57 -4.46 -10.02
N GLY A 60 18.22 -3.49 -10.67
CA GLY A 60 18.45 -3.48 -12.11
C GLY A 60 17.21 -3.10 -12.94
N MET A 61 17.43 -3.01 -14.26
CA MET A 61 16.41 -2.58 -15.21
C MET A 61 15.15 -3.47 -15.19
N ALA A 62 15.32 -4.77 -14.95
CA ALA A 62 14.23 -5.73 -14.92
C ALA A 62 13.25 -5.52 -13.75
N ALA A 63 13.66 -4.81 -12.69
CA ALA A 63 12.78 -4.44 -11.57
C ALA A 63 11.91 -3.21 -11.87
N GLY A 64 12.12 -2.57 -13.03
CA GLY A 64 11.41 -1.37 -13.44
C GLY A 64 11.70 -0.16 -12.53
N PRO A 65 10.93 0.93 -12.69
CA PRO A 65 11.13 2.16 -11.91
C PRO A 65 10.77 2.02 -10.43
N PHE A 66 10.02 0.99 -10.06
CA PHE A 66 9.46 0.84 -8.72
C PHE A 66 9.97 -0.40 -7.98
N HIS A 67 11.09 -0.97 -8.44
CA HIS A 67 11.81 -2.04 -7.75
C HIS A 67 10.99 -3.31 -7.50
N ASP A 68 10.14 -3.69 -8.44
CA ASP A 68 9.28 -4.87 -8.35
C ASP A 68 10.10 -6.17 -8.59
N PRO A 69 10.12 -7.12 -7.64
CA PRO A 69 10.83 -8.39 -7.79
C PRO A 69 10.11 -9.40 -8.69
N ALA A 70 8.88 -9.12 -9.14
CA ALA A 70 8.15 -10.03 -10.00
C ALA A 70 8.88 -10.26 -11.34
N ARG A 71 9.01 -11.52 -11.73
CA ARG A 71 9.57 -11.95 -13.03
C ARG A 71 8.59 -12.90 -13.71
N PHE A 72 8.07 -12.46 -14.85
CA PHE A 72 7.26 -13.29 -15.73
C PHE A 72 8.20 -14.07 -16.64
N GLY A 73 8.04 -15.40 -16.66
CA GLY A 73 8.91 -16.27 -17.46
C GLY A 73 8.70 -16.07 -18.95
N HIS A 74 9.69 -16.52 -19.74
CA HIS A 74 9.66 -16.62 -21.20
C HIS A 74 9.62 -15.28 -21.95
N ALA A 75 10.79 -14.84 -22.41
CA ALA A 75 10.86 -13.89 -23.50
C ALA A 75 10.68 -14.63 -24.84
N HIS A 76 9.78 -14.16 -25.70
CA HIS A 76 9.56 -14.81 -26.99
C HIS A 76 10.83 -14.76 -27.85
N ARG A 77 11.30 -15.92 -28.31
CA ARG A 77 12.45 -16.10 -29.21
C ARG A 77 13.81 -15.67 -28.61
N LEU A 78 13.93 -15.66 -27.29
CA LEU A 78 15.20 -15.41 -26.61
C LEU A 78 15.47 -16.52 -25.60
N ASP A 79 16.71 -17.01 -25.59
CA ASP A 79 17.19 -17.93 -24.56
C ASP A 79 17.65 -17.12 -23.34
N GLY A 80 17.15 -17.48 -22.16
CA GLY A 80 17.48 -16.81 -20.91
C GLY A 80 16.45 -17.08 -19.82
N ASN A 81 16.83 -16.81 -18.57
CA ASN A 81 15.92 -16.88 -17.44
C ASN A 81 16.42 -15.98 -16.30
N TRP A 82 15.50 -15.61 -15.42
CA TRP A 82 15.81 -14.93 -14.16
C TRP A 82 15.93 -15.94 -13.03
N GLU A 83 16.55 -15.53 -11.93
CA GLU A 83 16.50 -16.27 -10.69
C GLU A 83 15.05 -16.44 -10.24
N ARG A 84 14.68 -17.66 -9.87
CA ARG A 84 13.36 -17.94 -9.33
C ARG A 84 13.34 -17.59 -7.84
N SER A 85 12.60 -16.54 -7.46
CA SER A 85 12.38 -16.20 -6.05
C SER A 85 11.68 -17.33 -5.29
N ILE A 86 11.89 -17.34 -3.96
CA ILE A 86 11.15 -18.22 -3.05
C ILE A 86 9.70 -17.70 -2.97
N SER A 87 9.53 -16.40 -2.72
CA SER A 87 8.24 -15.72 -2.81
C SER A 87 7.96 -15.28 -4.25
N ILE A 88 7.40 -16.19 -5.05
CA ILE A 88 7.07 -15.90 -6.45
C ILE A 88 5.64 -15.38 -6.61
N ALA A 89 5.43 -14.44 -7.53
CA ALA A 89 4.14 -13.78 -7.80
C ALA A 89 2.97 -14.75 -8.13
N ARG A 90 3.27 -15.97 -8.58
CA ARG A 90 2.26 -17.01 -8.88
C ARG A 90 1.97 -17.96 -7.71
N THR A 91 2.52 -17.70 -6.52
CA THR A 91 2.28 -18.54 -5.35
C THR A 91 0.81 -18.49 -4.97
N THR A 92 0.23 -19.66 -4.74
CA THR A 92 -1.21 -19.80 -4.54
C THR A 92 -1.54 -19.90 -3.07
N HIS A 93 -0.67 -20.57 -2.33
CA HIS A 93 -0.68 -20.69 -0.89
C HIS A 93 0.74 -21.01 -0.41
N SER A 94 1.00 -20.74 0.86
CA SER A 94 2.22 -21.13 1.55
C SER A 94 1.89 -21.63 2.94
N ILE A 95 2.58 -22.68 3.38
CA ILE A 95 2.20 -23.42 4.58
C ILE A 95 3.45 -23.71 5.41
N VAL A 96 3.40 -23.35 6.70
CA VAL A 96 4.37 -23.81 7.70
C VAL A 96 3.64 -24.73 8.67
N MET A 97 4.01 -26.01 8.67
CA MET A 97 3.43 -27.01 9.57
C MET A 97 4.26 -27.08 10.85
N GLN A 98 3.61 -26.92 12.00
CA GLN A 98 4.23 -26.98 13.32
C GLN A 98 3.61 -28.09 14.16
N THR A 99 4.41 -29.04 14.62
CA THR A 99 4.01 -30.08 15.58
C THR A 99 4.64 -29.78 16.94
N ARG A 100 3.84 -29.80 18.01
CA ARG A 100 4.28 -29.43 19.37
C ARG A 100 4.13 -30.62 20.31
N PRO A 101 5.25 -31.24 20.74
CA PRO A 101 5.22 -32.52 21.46
C PRO A 101 4.69 -32.42 22.90
N ASN A 102 4.69 -31.22 23.49
CA ASN A 102 4.29 -31.00 24.89
C ASN A 102 2.81 -30.59 25.01
N MET A 103 1.96 -31.00 24.07
CA MET A 103 0.54 -30.66 24.00
C MET A 103 -0.28 -31.89 23.62
N ALA A 104 -1.58 -31.89 23.93
CA ALA A 104 -2.47 -32.97 23.52
C ALA A 104 -2.56 -33.04 21.98
N ASP A 105 -2.62 -34.25 21.41
CA ASP A 105 -2.58 -34.49 19.95
C ASP A 105 -3.58 -33.64 19.17
N ALA A 106 -4.80 -33.48 19.69
CA ALA A 106 -5.88 -32.71 19.03
C ALA A 106 -5.60 -31.20 18.91
N ILE A 107 -4.64 -30.65 19.65
CA ILE A 107 -4.27 -29.24 19.63
C ILE A 107 -2.76 -29.02 19.41
N GLY A 108 -1.95 -30.08 19.35
CA GLY A 108 -0.50 -29.99 19.25
C GLY A 108 -0.02 -29.54 17.86
N GLY A 109 -0.80 -29.81 16.82
CA GLY A 109 -0.51 -29.41 15.44
C GLY A 109 -1.11 -28.06 15.07
N VAL A 110 -0.33 -27.20 14.41
CA VAL A 110 -0.79 -25.94 13.82
C VAL A 110 -0.23 -25.81 12.40
N ALA A 111 -1.12 -25.65 11.43
CA ALA A 111 -0.80 -25.23 10.08
C ALA A 111 -0.88 -23.70 10.02
N TRP A 112 0.25 -23.05 9.84
CA TRP A 112 0.29 -21.63 9.52
C TRP A 112 0.10 -21.49 8.02
N TYR A 113 -1.05 -20.99 7.59
CA TYR A 113 -1.48 -21.02 6.20
C TYR A 113 -1.66 -19.60 5.66
N ALA A 114 -0.93 -19.27 4.60
CA ALA A 114 -1.08 -18.03 3.85
C ALA A 114 -1.73 -18.28 2.49
N GLN A 115 -2.64 -17.40 2.08
CA GLN A 115 -3.25 -17.41 0.74
C GLN A 115 -2.55 -16.38 -0.14
N GLY A 116 -1.98 -16.80 -1.27
CA GLY A 116 -1.25 -15.93 -2.20
C GLY A 116 0.26 -15.87 -1.96
N VAL A 117 0.85 -14.74 -2.31
CA VAL A 117 2.32 -14.53 -2.33
C VAL A 117 2.86 -14.36 -0.91
N PRO A 118 3.83 -15.18 -0.46
CA PRO A 118 4.31 -15.15 0.91
C PRO A 118 4.95 -13.86 1.35
N ALA A 119 5.40 -12.98 0.45
CA ALA A 119 5.88 -11.62 0.72
C ALA A 119 4.77 -10.58 0.89
N ASP A 120 3.55 -10.89 0.42
CA ASP A 120 2.40 -9.99 0.47
C ASP A 120 1.24 -10.46 1.36
N SER A 121 1.26 -11.73 1.79
CA SER A 121 0.17 -12.36 2.56
C SER A 121 0.42 -12.60 4.05
N VAL A 122 -0.66 -12.69 4.82
CA VAL A 122 -0.61 -13.08 6.24
C VAL A 122 -0.70 -14.61 6.39
N TYR A 123 0.01 -15.16 7.37
CA TYR A 123 -0.12 -16.56 7.79
C TYR A 123 -1.17 -16.70 8.90
N PHE A 124 -2.27 -17.37 8.60
CA PHE A 124 -3.34 -17.67 9.55
C PHE A 124 -3.06 -18.97 10.29
N PRO A 125 -3.26 -19.04 11.62
CA PRO A 125 -3.13 -20.29 12.35
C PRO A 125 -4.37 -21.15 12.11
N ILE A 126 -4.15 -22.41 11.75
CA ILE A 126 -5.19 -23.44 11.64
C ILE A 126 -4.78 -24.62 12.53
N SER A 127 -5.57 -24.92 13.55
CA SER A 127 -5.31 -26.05 14.44
C SER A 127 -5.65 -27.37 13.75
N CYS A 128 -4.88 -28.42 14.03
CA CYS A 128 -5.18 -29.77 13.53
C CYS A 128 -6.51 -30.34 14.03
N GLY A 129 -7.05 -29.79 15.12
CA GLY A 129 -8.36 -30.15 15.67
C GLY A 129 -9.54 -29.40 15.05
N GLN A 130 -9.31 -28.40 14.20
CA GLN A 130 -10.41 -27.69 13.55
C GLN A 130 -11.15 -28.59 12.57
N THR A 131 -12.47 -28.56 12.66
CA THR A 131 -13.41 -29.26 11.79
C THR A 131 -14.05 -28.33 10.76
N THR A 132 -14.01 -27.01 11.01
CA THR A 132 -14.57 -26.00 10.11
C THR A 132 -13.62 -24.83 9.89
N LEU A 133 -13.76 -24.20 8.72
CA LEU A 133 -13.13 -22.93 8.34
C LEU A 133 -14.22 -21.98 7.82
N PRO A 134 -14.08 -20.66 8.02
CA PRO A 134 -15.10 -19.71 7.58
C PRO A 134 -15.14 -19.64 6.05
N THR A 135 -16.33 -19.36 5.49
CA THR A 135 -16.60 -19.37 4.04
C THR A 135 -15.64 -18.47 3.25
N VAL A 136 -15.32 -17.29 3.81
CA VAL A 136 -14.36 -16.31 3.24
C VAL A 136 -13.00 -16.94 2.92
N PHE A 137 -12.61 -18.01 3.61
CA PHE A 137 -11.32 -18.70 3.45
C PHE A 137 -11.37 -19.82 2.40
N ASN A 138 -12.57 -20.31 2.03
CA ASN A 138 -12.77 -21.49 1.20
C ASN A 138 -13.36 -21.19 -0.20
N GLN A 139 -13.87 -19.99 -0.45
CA GLN A 139 -14.65 -19.68 -1.67
C GLN A 139 -13.86 -19.13 -2.86
N ALA A 140 -12.52 -19.15 -2.81
CA ALA A 140 -11.70 -18.52 -3.83
C ALA A 140 -11.76 -19.22 -5.20
N ILE A 141 -12.38 -18.56 -6.19
CA ILE A 141 -12.35 -18.95 -7.61
C ILE A 141 -11.45 -17.97 -8.37
N ARG A 142 -10.32 -18.44 -8.90
CA ARG A 142 -9.30 -17.55 -9.50
C ARG A 142 -9.74 -16.79 -10.75
N THR A 143 -10.79 -17.24 -11.41
CA THR A 143 -11.34 -16.60 -12.61
C THR A 143 -12.49 -15.64 -12.30
N GLN A 144 -12.93 -15.55 -11.03
CA GLN A 144 -14.06 -14.73 -10.62
C GLN A 144 -13.63 -13.88 -9.43
N PHE A 145 -13.47 -12.58 -9.65
CA PHE A 145 -13.15 -11.65 -8.57
C PHE A 145 -14.25 -11.67 -7.50
N ASP A 146 -13.86 -11.78 -6.24
CA ASP A 146 -14.77 -11.89 -5.11
C ASP A 146 -14.25 -11.05 -3.93
N THR A 147 -15.00 -10.03 -3.56
CA THR A 147 -14.69 -9.09 -2.47
C THR A 147 -14.92 -9.66 -1.07
N GLU A 148 -15.45 -10.87 -0.95
CA GLU A 148 -15.60 -11.60 0.31
C GLU A 148 -14.51 -12.66 0.49
N SER A 149 -13.74 -12.96 -0.57
CA SER A 149 -12.69 -13.98 -0.54
C SER A 149 -11.40 -13.47 0.09
N THR A 150 -10.85 -14.26 1.00
CA THR A 150 -9.52 -14.03 1.62
C THR A 150 -8.42 -14.06 0.55
N TRP A 151 -8.48 -15.03 -0.37
CA TRP A 151 -7.49 -15.16 -1.44
C TRP A 151 -7.47 -13.90 -2.31
N TRP A 152 -8.65 -13.43 -2.73
CA TRP A 152 -8.75 -12.23 -3.55
C TRP A 152 -8.34 -10.97 -2.80
N ALA A 153 -8.53 -10.88 -1.49
CA ALA A 153 -8.03 -9.76 -0.70
C ALA A 153 -6.51 -9.63 -0.85
N PHE A 154 -5.77 -10.72 -0.65
CA PHE A 154 -4.31 -10.72 -0.78
C PHE A 154 -3.85 -10.57 -2.23
N GLN A 155 -4.51 -11.23 -3.19
CA GLN A 155 -4.15 -11.14 -4.60
C GLN A 155 -4.41 -9.75 -5.18
N PHE A 156 -5.51 -9.10 -4.80
CA PHE A 156 -5.79 -7.72 -5.19
C PHE A 156 -4.71 -6.78 -4.66
N THR A 157 -4.37 -6.88 -3.38
CA THR A 157 -3.30 -6.08 -2.76
C THR A 157 -1.95 -6.32 -3.43
N THR A 158 -1.59 -7.57 -3.71
CA THR A 158 -0.34 -7.93 -4.41
C THR A 158 -0.29 -7.32 -5.82
N ASN A 159 -1.37 -7.47 -6.58
CA ASN A 159 -1.45 -6.90 -7.93
C ASN A 159 -1.38 -5.37 -7.92
N TRP A 160 -2.02 -4.74 -6.94
CA TRP A 160 -1.92 -3.29 -6.74
C TRP A 160 -0.52 -2.87 -6.29
N ALA A 161 0.20 -3.70 -5.54
CA ALA A 161 1.57 -3.39 -5.15
C ALA A 161 2.50 -3.24 -6.36
N HIS A 162 2.31 -4.04 -7.43
CA HIS A 162 3.16 -3.97 -8.63
C HIS A 162 3.19 -2.58 -9.28
N ILE A 163 2.13 -1.76 -9.14
CA ILE A 163 2.14 -0.41 -9.73
C ILE A 163 3.10 0.55 -9.03
N ARG A 164 3.44 0.30 -7.75
CA ARG A 164 4.31 1.13 -6.88
C ARG A 164 4.95 0.29 -5.78
N TYR A 165 5.68 -0.75 -6.17
CA TYR A 165 6.14 -1.80 -5.24
C TYR A 165 7.05 -1.22 -4.15
N ASP A 166 7.98 -0.34 -4.51
CA ASP A 166 8.89 0.39 -3.63
C ASP A 166 8.22 1.02 -2.41
N LEU A 167 6.98 1.53 -2.55
CA LEU A 167 6.22 2.17 -1.48
C LEU A 167 5.14 1.27 -0.91
N ILE A 168 4.26 0.72 -1.76
CA ILE A 168 3.10 -0.08 -1.33
C ILE A 168 3.56 -1.32 -0.54
N HIS A 169 4.62 -1.98 -0.98
CA HIS A 169 5.14 -3.16 -0.30
C HIS A 169 5.61 -2.85 1.13
N ARG A 170 6.03 -1.62 1.45
CA ARG A 170 6.38 -1.23 2.82
C ARG A 170 5.16 -1.20 3.74
N HIS A 171 4.02 -0.73 3.22
CA HIS A 171 2.76 -0.76 3.94
C HIS A 171 2.29 -2.21 4.14
N ILE A 172 2.38 -3.03 3.09
CA ILE A 172 2.07 -4.46 3.15
C ILE A 172 2.94 -5.16 4.20
N HIS A 173 4.25 -4.93 4.19
CA HIS A 173 5.18 -5.48 5.17
C HIS A 173 4.79 -5.11 6.61
N THR A 174 4.41 -3.84 6.83
CA THR A 174 3.98 -3.35 8.15
C THR A 174 2.72 -4.08 8.64
N GLU A 175 1.68 -4.18 7.80
CA GLU A 175 0.44 -4.90 8.17
C GLU A 175 0.70 -6.40 8.36
N ARG A 176 1.56 -7.03 7.55
CA ARG A 176 1.95 -8.43 7.73
C ARG A 176 2.61 -8.68 9.07
N VAL A 177 3.57 -7.84 9.47
CA VAL A 177 4.25 -7.97 10.78
C VAL A 177 3.24 -7.86 11.92
N LYS A 178 2.31 -6.89 11.83
CA LYS A 178 1.21 -6.73 12.78
C LYS A 178 0.35 -7.99 12.87
N TYR A 179 -0.19 -8.48 11.76
CA TYR A 179 -1.08 -9.66 11.80
C TYR A 179 -0.35 -10.97 12.14
N THR A 180 0.93 -11.10 11.77
CA THR A 180 1.77 -12.24 12.21
C THR A 180 1.95 -12.23 13.73
N THR A 181 2.12 -11.05 14.32
CA THR A 181 2.23 -10.88 15.78
C THR A 181 0.90 -11.23 16.45
N LEU A 182 -0.22 -10.68 15.95
CA LEU A 182 -1.56 -10.97 16.48
C LEU A 182 -1.91 -12.46 16.39
N ALA A 183 -1.59 -13.13 15.27
CA ALA A 183 -1.82 -14.56 15.10
C ALA A 183 -1.04 -15.41 16.13
N ARG A 184 0.18 -14.98 16.47
CA ARG A 184 0.99 -15.62 17.51
C ARG A 184 0.47 -15.39 18.91
N GLU A 185 0.08 -14.15 19.22
CA GLU A 185 -0.54 -13.82 20.50
C GLU A 185 -1.86 -14.58 20.68
N LEU A 186 -2.64 -14.75 19.61
CA LEU A 186 -3.85 -15.57 19.60
C LEU A 186 -3.56 -17.03 19.94
N GLN A 187 -2.55 -17.64 19.31
CA GLN A 187 -2.12 -18.99 19.64
C GLN A 187 -1.72 -19.10 21.12
N GLN A 188 -0.90 -18.18 21.62
CA GLN A 188 -0.43 -18.21 23.00
C GLN A 188 -1.56 -18.00 24.02
N SER A 189 -2.48 -17.08 23.74
CA SER A 189 -3.59 -16.73 24.64
C SER A 189 -4.68 -17.80 24.69
N THR A 190 -5.01 -18.43 23.56
CA THR A 190 -5.95 -19.56 23.51
C THR A 190 -5.40 -20.76 24.29
N GLU A 191 -4.11 -21.07 24.15
CA GLU A 191 -3.45 -22.10 24.95
C GLU A 191 -3.45 -21.79 26.45
N ALA A 192 -3.08 -20.56 26.82
CA ALA A 192 -3.10 -20.12 28.22
C ALA A 192 -4.52 -20.20 28.81
N SER A 193 -5.54 -19.90 28.01
CA SER A 193 -6.95 -20.03 28.39
C SER A 193 -7.35 -21.49 28.59
N CYS A 194 -6.95 -22.40 27.71
CA CYS A 194 -7.20 -23.84 27.90
C CYS A 194 -6.56 -24.36 29.20
N ARG A 195 -5.32 -23.97 29.48
CA ARG A 195 -4.59 -24.39 30.70
C ARG A 195 -5.21 -23.78 31.97
N SER A 196 -5.42 -22.46 32.00
CA SER A 196 -5.90 -21.76 33.20
C SER A 196 -7.31 -22.18 33.61
N ARG A 197 -8.16 -22.54 32.64
CA ARG A 197 -9.52 -23.01 32.89
C ARG A 197 -9.62 -24.53 33.04
N ASN A 198 -8.50 -25.26 32.93
CA ASN A 198 -8.43 -26.72 32.96
C ASN A 198 -9.46 -27.38 32.03
N LEU A 199 -9.55 -26.86 30.78
CA LEU A 199 -10.54 -27.33 29.81
C LEU A 199 -10.28 -28.78 29.40
N SER A 200 -11.36 -29.50 29.09
CA SER A 200 -11.25 -30.78 28.39
C SER A 200 -10.61 -30.57 27.01
N THR A 201 -10.07 -31.64 26.41
CA THR A 201 -9.49 -31.55 25.06
C THR A 201 -10.51 -31.09 24.03
N SER A 202 -11.76 -31.57 24.10
CA SER A 202 -12.84 -31.14 23.20
C SER A 202 -13.20 -29.66 23.38
N ASP A 203 -13.28 -29.19 24.62
CA ASP A 203 -13.60 -27.78 24.90
C ASP A 203 -12.47 -26.85 24.44
N CYS A 204 -11.21 -27.28 24.60
CA CYS A 204 -10.07 -26.53 24.09
C CYS A 204 -10.04 -26.48 22.56
N VAL A 205 -10.36 -27.59 21.88
CA VAL A 205 -10.51 -27.61 20.41
C VAL A 205 -11.59 -26.64 19.97
N ALA A 206 -12.76 -26.65 20.61
CA ALA A 206 -13.86 -25.73 20.28
C ALA A 206 -13.46 -24.25 20.50
N LEU A 207 -12.75 -23.94 21.60
CA LEU A 207 -12.24 -22.59 21.87
C LEU A 207 -11.26 -22.14 20.79
N VAL A 208 -10.29 -22.99 20.43
CA VAL A 208 -9.28 -22.69 19.41
C VAL A 208 -9.93 -22.51 18.04
N GLU A 209 -10.85 -23.40 17.65
CA GLU A 209 -11.59 -23.29 16.39
C GLU A 209 -12.35 -21.97 16.29
N SER A 210 -13.13 -21.63 17.33
CA SER A 210 -13.89 -20.37 17.36
C SER A 210 -12.96 -19.16 17.21
N ALA A 211 -11.88 -19.11 18.00
CA ALA A 211 -10.96 -17.97 18.02
C ALA A 211 -10.20 -17.82 16.69
N TYR A 212 -9.74 -18.92 16.09
CA TYR A 212 -9.01 -18.88 14.83
C TYR A 212 -9.93 -18.54 13.65
N ASN A 213 -11.16 -19.06 13.63
CA ASN A 213 -12.15 -18.72 12.60
C ASN A 213 -12.55 -17.23 12.68
N GLU A 214 -12.73 -16.69 13.89
CA GLU A 214 -12.98 -15.27 14.09
C GLU A 214 -11.80 -14.41 13.61
N PHE A 215 -10.56 -14.81 13.94
CA PHE A 215 -9.35 -14.13 13.47
C PHE A 215 -9.24 -14.11 11.94
N ILE A 216 -9.59 -15.21 11.27
CA ILE A 216 -9.62 -15.29 9.81
C ILE A 216 -10.61 -14.26 9.24
N VAL A 217 -11.85 -14.25 9.72
CA VAL A 217 -12.90 -13.33 9.21
C VAL A 217 -12.53 -11.87 9.45
N THR A 218 -12.13 -11.53 10.67
CA THR A 218 -11.81 -10.15 11.06
C THR A 218 -10.59 -9.61 10.32
N THR A 219 -9.55 -10.42 10.17
CA THR A 219 -8.34 -10.03 9.42
C THR A 219 -8.64 -9.91 7.93
N THR A 220 -9.48 -10.78 7.35
CA THR A 220 -9.89 -10.68 5.94
C THR A 220 -10.62 -9.36 5.66
N ASN A 221 -11.57 -9.00 6.51
CA ASN A 221 -12.30 -7.73 6.40
C ASN A 221 -11.36 -6.52 6.54
N ALA A 222 -10.43 -6.56 7.51
CA ALA A 222 -9.48 -5.50 7.71
C ALA A 222 -8.47 -5.38 6.55
N TRP A 223 -8.09 -6.50 5.93
CA TRP A 223 -7.22 -6.54 4.76
C TRP A 223 -7.90 -5.94 3.54
N TRP A 224 -9.19 -6.21 3.32
CA TRP A 224 -9.97 -5.53 2.27
C TRP A 224 -10.03 -4.02 2.49
N GLN A 225 -10.29 -3.57 3.72
CA GLN A 225 -10.25 -2.14 4.03
C GLN A 225 -8.87 -1.53 3.76
N PHE A 226 -7.80 -2.25 4.09
CA PHE A 226 -6.43 -1.85 3.75
C PHE A 226 -6.22 -1.77 2.24
N ALA A 227 -6.63 -2.78 1.48
CA ALA A 227 -6.57 -2.82 0.03
C ALA A 227 -7.27 -1.60 -0.61
N TRP A 228 -8.48 -1.26 -0.15
CA TRP A 228 -9.20 -0.10 -0.65
C TRP A 228 -8.53 1.22 -0.30
N ARG A 229 -7.92 1.33 0.88
CA ARG A 229 -7.11 2.51 1.23
C ARG A 229 -5.89 2.65 0.33
N LEU A 230 -5.25 1.54 -0.08
CA LEU A 230 -4.11 1.63 -1.01
C LEU A 230 -4.52 2.19 -2.37
N VAL A 231 -5.74 1.90 -2.84
CA VAL A 231 -6.26 2.44 -4.11
C VAL A 231 -6.38 3.96 -4.05
N SER A 232 -6.97 4.50 -2.98
CA SER A 232 -7.07 5.97 -2.83
C SER A 232 -5.72 6.61 -2.50
N SER A 233 -4.88 5.94 -1.72
CA SER A 233 -3.57 6.48 -1.31
C SER A 233 -2.58 6.52 -2.47
N PHE A 234 -2.58 5.53 -3.36
CA PHE A 234 -1.63 5.43 -4.48
C PHE A 234 -2.39 5.42 -5.81
N ASN A 235 -2.59 6.60 -6.39
CA ASN A 235 -3.27 6.75 -7.67
C ASN A 235 -2.64 7.86 -8.52
N ALA A 236 -2.77 7.75 -9.85
CA ALA A 236 -2.31 8.74 -10.82
C ALA A 236 -0.83 9.19 -10.70
N GLY A 237 0.04 8.36 -10.12
CA GLY A 237 1.44 8.73 -9.87
C GLY A 237 1.66 9.59 -8.62
N TYR A 238 0.66 9.70 -7.75
CA TYR A 238 0.72 10.41 -6.47
C TYR A 238 0.60 9.45 -5.29
N GLU A 239 1.05 9.94 -4.14
CA GLU A 239 0.69 9.40 -2.83
C GLU A 239 -0.11 10.44 -2.07
N PHE A 240 -1.34 10.09 -1.70
CA PHE A 240 -2.27 10.93 -0.97
C PHE A 240 -2.42 10.46 0.48
N PHE A 241 -2.47 11.44 1.37
CA PHE A 241 -2.63 11.31 2.82
C PHE A 241 -3.95 11.95 3.30
N ASN A 242 -4.43 12.99 2.61
CA ASN A 242 -5.70 13.68 2.87
C ASN A 242 -6.10 14.63 1.71
N GLU A 243 -7.28 15.25 1.80
CA GLU A 243 -7.87 16.14 0.78
C GLU A 243 -7.37 17.60 0.83
N SER A 244 -6.35 17.91 1.62
CA SER A 244 -5.78 19.27 1.64
C SER A 244 -4.86 19.50 0.44
N ALA A 245 -4.58 20.77 0.14
CA ALA A 245 -3.66 21.13 -0.95
C ALA A 245 -2.23 20.56 -0.78
N THR A 246 -1.82 20.28 0.46
CA THR A 246 -0.54 19.61 0.80
C THR A 246 -0.74 18.16 1.23
N GLY A 247 -1.96 17.64 1.02
CA GLY A 247 -2.41 16.33 1.41
C GLY A 247 -1.90 15.20 0.53
N GLY A 248 -1.03 15.48 -0.43
CA GLY A 248 -0.37 14.46 -1.24
C GLY A 248 0.94 14.94 -1.82
N ARG A 249 1.69 14.01 -2.39
CA ARG A 249 2.94 14.30 -3.11
C ARG A 249 2.94 13.60 -4.46
N SER A 250 3.44 14.30 -5.47
CA SER A 250 3.76 13.66 -6.75
C SER A 250 4.93 12.73 -6.55
N ILE A 251 4.82 11.52 -7.08
CA ILE A 251 5.89 10.54 -7.02
C ILE A 251 6.30 10.20 -8.45
N GLY A 252 7.21 11.00 -8.98
CA GLY A 252 7.82 10.79 -10.30
C GLY A 252 8.69 9.55 -10.39
N TYR A 253 9.29 9.36 -11.56
CA TYR A 253 10.25 8.29 -11.78
C TYR A 253 11.60 8.58 -11.10
N PRO A 254 12.29 7.56 -10.55
CA PRO A 254 13.67 7.71 -10.11
C PRO A 254 14.58 8.18 -11.25
N ALA A 255 15.53 9.06 -10.92
CA ALA A 255 16.41 9.67 -11.92
C ALA A 255 17.33 8.66 -12.62
N ASP A 256 17.81 7.65 -11.89
CA ASP A 256 18.64 6.56 -12.41
C ASP A 256 17.89 5.69 -13.43
N TRP A 257 16.60 5.43 -13.17
CA TRP A 257 15.74 4.74 -14.14
C TRP A 257 15.41 5.65 -15.32
N ALA A 258 14.99 6.90 -15.08
CA ALA A 258 14.64 7.85 -16.13
C ALA A 258 15.81 8.16 -17.08
N ASN A 259 17.05 8.15 -16.56
CA ASN A 259 18.25 8.35 -17.38
C ASN A 259 18.52 7.20 -18.37
N GLN A 260 17.87 6.05 -18.19
CA GLN A 260 17.96 4.90 -19.10
C GLN A 260 16.82 4.87 -20.13
N THR A 261 15.90 5.84 -20.10
CA THR A 261 14.74 5.90 -21.00
C THR A 261 14.81 7.11 -21.92
N GLU A 262 13.82 7.23 -22.78
CA GLU A 262 13.64 8.35 -23.71
C GLU A 262 13.36 9.67 -23.00
N TYR A 263 13.17 9.67 -21.67
CA TYR A 263 13.00 10.88 -20.86
C TYR A 263 14.14 11.88 -21.10
N VAL A 264 15.38 11.41 -21.22
CA VAL A 264 16.56 12.28 -21.45
C VAL A 264 16.70 12.74 -22.91
N LEU A 265 15.90 12.20 -23.83
CA LEU A 265 15.88 12.63 -25.23
C LEU A 265 15.06 13.89 -25.45
N TYR A 266 14.31 14.36 -24.46
CA TYR A 266 13.67 15.67 -24.52
C TYR A 266 14.62 16.76 -23.97
N PRO A 267 14.78 17.92 -24.63
CA PRO A 267 14.17 18.35 -25.89
C PRO A 267 15.05 18.04 -27.12
N GLN A 268 15.91 17.02 -27.10
CA GLN A 268 16.87 16.73 -28.20
C GLN A 268 16.20 16.56 -29.57
N HIS A 269 14.95 16.10 -29.63
CA HIS A 269 14.14 16.02 -30.86
C HIS A 269 13.26 17.25 -31.14
N TYR A 270 13.22 18.19 -30.21
CA TYR A 270 12.51 19.45 -30.37
C TYR A 270 13.46 20.48 -30.99
N HIS A 271 13.23 20.78 -32.26
CA HIS A 271 13.93 21.83 -32.99
C HIS A 271 12.95 22.98 -33.27
N PRO A 272 12.67 23.85 -32.27
CA PRO A 272 11.84 25.00 -32.50
C PRO A 272 12.49 25.94 -33.52
N PRO A 273 11.71 26.72 -34.29
CA PRO A 273 12.26 27.81 -35.08
C PRO A 273 13.18 28.67 -34.21
N ALA A 274 14.29 29.17 -34.77
CA ALA A 274 15.33 29.87 -34.01
C ALA A 274 14.79 31.05 -33.17
N GLN A 275 13.68 31.66 -33.59
CA GLN A 275 12.97 32.72 -32.86
C GLN A 275 12.38 32.21 -31.53
N VAL A 276 11.70 31.06 -31.56
CA VAL A 276 11.11 30.44 -30.38
C VAL A 276 12.19 29.91 -29.44
N ALA A 277 13.26 29.30 -29.97
CA ALA A 277 14.42 28.90 -29.18
C ALA A 277 15.07 30.08 -28.44
N ALA A 278 15.16 31.24 -29.11
CA ALA A 278 15.73 32.45 -28.54
C ALA A 278 14.82 33.08 -27.47
N GLU A 279 13.50 33.00 -27.64
CA GLU A 279 12.52 33.41 -26.63
C GLU A 279 12.57 32.50 -25.40
N GLU A 280 12.53 31.18 -25.58
CA GLU A 280 12.60 30.20 -24.48
C GLU A 280 13.90 30.33 -23.69
N ASN A 281 15.06 30.48 -24.35
CA ASN A 281 16.33 30.71 -23.65
C ASN A 281 16.35 32.02 -22.86
N ARG A 282 15.69 33.07 -23.36
CA ARG A 282 15.55 34.34 -22.61
C ARG A 282 14.64 34.15 -21.41
N THR A 283 13.55 33.40 -21.54
CA THR A 283 12.61 33.13 -20.43
C THR A 283 13.19 32.20 -19.38
N ALA A 284 13.94 31.16 -19.77
CA ALA A 284 14.61 30.25 -18.85
C ALA A 284 15.79 30.89 -18.10
N ALA A 285 16.39 31.94 -18.67
CA ALA A 285 17.39 32.77 -17.99
C ALA A 285 16.77 33.78 -17.01
N VAL A 286 15.44 33.85 -16.90
CA VAL A 286 14.78 34.68 -15.88
C VAL A 286 14.60 33.83 -14.63
N ASP A 287 15.19 34.28 -13.52
CA ASP A 287 14.96 33.67 -12.22
C ASP A 287 13.45 33.73 -11.88
N PRO A 288 12.80 32.58 -11.62
CA PRO A 288 11.34 32.51 -11.49
C PRO A 288 10.80 33.19 -10.21
N ASP A 289 11.64 33.42 -9.20
CA ASP A 289 11.24 34.03 -7.93
C ASP A 289 11.43 35.56 -7.94
N THR A 290 12.40 36.05 -8.73
CA THR A 290 12.79 37.48 -8.75
C THR A 290 12.48 38.19 -10.07
N GLY A 291 12.20 37.45 -11.15
CA GLY A 291 11.94 38.00 -12.47
C GLY A 291 13.15 38.65 -13.14
N VAL A 292 14.36 38.41 -12.61
CA VAL A 292 15.60 39.02 -13.10
C VAL A 292 16.33 38.07 -14.05
N LEU A 293 16.76 38.59 -15.20
CA LEU A 293 17.61 37.87 -16.18
C LEU A 293 18.99 37.59 -15.58
N SER A 294 19.36 36.32 -15.41
CA SER A 294 20.71 35.88 -15.09
C SER A 294 21.56 35.86 -16.36
N ILE A 295 22.04 37.03 -16.77
CA ILE A 295 23.06 37.15 -17.82
C ILE A 295 24.43 36.97 -17.15
N VAL A 296 25.06 35.80 -17.31
CA VAL A 296 26.51 35.69 -17.12
C VAL A 296 27.16 36.37 -18.33
N VAL A 297 27.52 37.65 -18.18
CA VAL A 297 28.20 38.44 -19.21
C VAL A 297 29.65 37.97 -19.34
N GLY A 298 29.90 37.06 -20.27
CA GLY A 298 31.21 36.88 -20.88
C GLY A 298 31.43 37.95 -21.96
N GLY A 299 32.05 39.07 -21.56
CA GLY A 299 32.81 39.98 -22.43
C GLY A 299 32.20 40.42 -23.77
N SER A 300 31.39 41.48 -23.75
CA SER A 300 31.55 42.70 -24.59
C SER A 300 30.31 43.58 -24.44
N SER A 301 30.54 44.88 -24.29
CA SER A 301 29.54 45.91 -24.06
C SER A 301 28.56 46.04 -25.24
N ALA A 302 27.27 45.81 -24.98
CA ALA A 302 26.18 46.27 -25.83
C ALA A 302 25.13 47.00 -24.97
N GLN A 303 24.57 48.07 -25.54
CA GLN A 303 23.80 49.12 -24.88
C GLN A 303 22.49 48.63 -24.24
N LEU A 304 22.17 49.19 -23.08
CA LEU A 304 20.94 48.97 -22.34
C LEU A 304 19.77 49.67 -23.08
N GLU A 305 18.98 48.95 -23.87
CA GLU A 305 17.67 49.45 -24.29
C GLU A 305 16.62 49.07 -23.26
N ALA A 306 16.07 50.08 -22.58
CA ALA A 306 14.91 49.93 -21.71
C ALA A 306 13.66 49.68 -22.57
N PHE A 307 13.16 48.44 -22.58
CA PHE A 307 11.87 48.13 -23.17
C PHE A 307 10.75 48.64 -22.27
N TYR A 308 10.05 49.68 -22.73
CA TYR A 308 8.76 50.09 -22.17
C TYR A 308 7.67 49.11 -22.62
N LEU A 309 6.97 48.50 -21.67
CA LEU A 309 5.76 47.72 -21.97
C LEU A 309 4.68 48.66 -22.54
N PRO A 310 3.94 48.26 -23.59
CA PRO A 310 2.86 49.06 -24.15
C PRO A 310 1.80 49.36 -23.09
N SER A 311 1.32 50.60 -23.02
CA SER A 311 0.29 51.03 -22.05
C SER A 311 -0.99 50.17 -22.08
N GLY A 312 -1.29 49.53 -23.21
CA GLY A 312 -2.39 48.57 -23.35
C GLY A 312 -2.21 47.26 -22.56
N PHE A 313 -0.97 46.81 -22.31
CA PHE A 313 -0.70 45.59 -21.54
C PHE A 313 -0.97 45.80 -20.05
N LEU A 314 -0.55 46.95 -19.49
CA LEU A 314 -0.83 47.31 -18.10
C LEU A 314 -2.33 47.56 -17.87
N LEU A 315 -3.03 48.18 -18.83
CA LEU A 315 -4.48 48.37 -18.75
C LEU A 315 -5.25 47.04 -18.80
N GLY A 316 -4.81 46.10 -19.64
CA GLY A 316 -5.40 44.76 -19.75
C GLY A 316 -5.22 43.92 -18.47
N PHE A 317 -4.05 43.99 -17.84
CA PHE A 317 -3.76 43.27 -16.59
C PHE A 317 -4.57 43.81 -15.39
N VAL A 318 -4.73 45.14 -15.30
CA VAL A 318 -5.53 45.79 -14.24
C VAL A 318 -7.03 45.54 -14.46
N CYS A 319 -7.54 45.63 -15.69
CA CYS A 319 -8.95 45.36 -15.98
C CYS A 319 -9.30 43.87 -15.81
N GLY A 320 -8.40 42.94 -16.17
CA GLY A 320 -8.64 41.50 -16.03
C GLY A 320 -8.72 41.04 -14.57
N THR A 321 -7.87 41.57 -13.70
CA THR A 321 -7.85 41.24 -12.26
C THR A 321 -9.04 41.84 -11.49
N MET A 322 -9.49 43.04 -11.88
CA MET A 322 -10.72 43.64 -11.34
C MET A 322 -11.98 42.85 -11.73
N SER A 323 -12.03 42.32 -12.95
CA SER A 323 -13.16 41.53 -13.47
C SER A 323 -13.33 40.21 -12.73
N LEU A 324 -12.23 39.51 -12.46
CA LEU A 324 -12.25 38.24 -11.73
C LEU A 324 -12.67 38.42 -10.26
N SER A 325 -12.22 39.52 -9.65
CA SER A 325 -12.56 39.88 -8.25
C SER A 325 -14.05 40.21 -8.09
N LEU A 326 -14.65 40.89 -9.07
CA LEU A 326 -16.08 41.20 -9.09
C LEU A 326 -16.96 39.96 -9.29
N VAL A 327 -16.53 39.02 -10.14
CA VAL A 327 -17.26 37.75 -10.35
C VAL A 327 -17.22 36.89 -9.09
N VAL A 328 -16.08 36.78 -8.41
CA VAL A 328 -15.96 36.05 -7.14
C VAL A 328 -16.81 36.70 -6.04
N ALA A 329 -16.81 38.04 -5.94
CA ALA A 329 -17.66 38.76 -4.99
C ALA A 329 -19.16 38.59 -5.28
N ALA A 330 -19.58 38.61 -6.54
CA ALA A 330 -20.97 38.38 -6.93
C ALA A 330 -21.44 36.95 -6.62
N VAL A 331 -20.59 35.95 -6.87
CA VAL A 331 -20.89 34.55 -6.53
C VAL A 331 -20.98 34.35 -5.01
N ALA A 332 -20.12 35.00 -4.23
CA ALA A 332 -20.15 34.98 -2.76
C ALA A 332 -21.38 35.71 -2.18
N LEU A 333 -21.84 36.78 -2.83
CA LEU A 333 -23.05 37.51 -2.42
C LEU A 333 -24.32 36.68 -2.70
N VAL A 334 -24.40 36.06 -3.88
CA VAL A 334 -25.54 35.21 -4.27
C VAL A 334 -25.66 33.96 -3.39
N SER A 335 -24.54 33.37 -2.98
CA SER A 335 -24.53 32.24 -2.06
C SER A 335 -24.96 32.62 -0.65
N ARG A 336 -24.53 33.79 -0.13
CA ARG A 336 -25.00 34.32 1.17
C ARG A 336 -26.49 34.66 1.16
N VAL A 337 -26.99 35.31 0.11
CA VAL A 337 -28.43 35.63 -0.01
C VAL A 337 -29.27 34.36 -0.09
N ARG A 338 -28.80 33.30 -0.78
CA ARG A 338 -29.46 32.00 -0.76
C ARG A 338 -29.50 31.34 0.62
N GLN A 339 -28.44 31.49 1.42
CA GLN A 339 -28.41 30.99 2.79
C GLN A 339 -29.34 31.77 3.74
N GLU A 340 -29.46 33.08 3.57
CA GLU A 340 -30.35 33.91 4.40
C GLU A 340 -31.84 33.72 4.06
N VAL A 341 -32.18 33.46 2.79
CA VAL A 341 -33.57 33.21 2.36
C VAL A 341 -34.07 31.81 2.79
N ALA A 342 -33.16 30.87 3.06
CA ALA A 342 -33.51 29.49 3.45
C ALA A 342 -33.73 29.28 4.97
N SER A 343 -33.57 30.31 5.81
CA SER A 343 -33.65 30.15 7.27
C SER A 343 -34.87 30.89 7.88
N PRO A 344 -35.86 30.19 8.48
CA PRO A 344 -36.96 30.85 9.19
C PRO A 344 -36.45 31.44 10.53
N LYS A 345 -36.55 32.77 10.70
CA LYS A 345 -36.24 33.48 11.95
C LYS A 345 -37.25 33.15 13.04
N ALA A 346 -36.79 32.57 14.15
CA ALA A 346 -37.49 32.59 15.43
C ALA A 346 -37.39 33.99 16.05
N ARG A 347 -38.53 34.54 16.46
CA ARG A 347 -38.67 35.88 17.07
C ARG A 347 -38.50 35.76 18.58
N ALA A 348 -37.59 36.56 19.13
CA ALA A 348 -37.41 36.76 20.56
C ALA A 348 -38.51 37.67 21.14
N SER A 349 -38.92 37.38 22.37
CA SER A 349 -39.56 38.35 23.27
C SER A 349 -39.11 38.03 24.71
N VAL A 350 -38.56 39.05 25.35
CA VAL A 350 -38.15 39.13 26.75
C VAL A 350 -39.33 39.66 27.56
N GLU A 351 -39.67 39.04 28.70
CA GLU A 351 -40.09 39.74 29.93
C GLU A 351 -40.14 38.81 31.16
N GLU A 352 -40.07 39.44 32.32
CA GLU A 352 -39.67 39.01 33.67
C GLU A 352 -40.63 38.10 34.48
N GLN A 353 -40.00 37.42 35.45
CA GLN A 353 -40.42 37.07 36.83
C GLN A 353 -41.73 36.27 37.10
N GLY A 354 -41.56 35.13 37.80
CA GLY A 354 -42.61 34.50 38.64
C GLY A 354 -42.55 32.97 38.72
N GLU A 355 -42.01 32.42 39.81
CA GLU A 355 -42.26 31.04 40.29
C GLU A 355 -43.67 30.91 40.94
N PRO A 356 -44.16 29.72 41.35
CA PRO A 356 -43.92 28.36 40.86
C PRO A 356 -45.25 27.55 40.66
N ALA A 357 -45.12 26.26 40.30
CA ALA A 357 -45.88 25.11 40.80
C ALA A 357 -46.57 24.19 39.76
N GLN A 358 -46.18 22.91 39.85
CA GLN A 358 -47.02 21.69 39.91
C GLN A 358 -47.73 21.17 38.64
N GLY A 359 -47.52 19.87 38.35
CA GLY A 359 -48.51 19.08 37.61
C GLY A 359 -47.98 17.99 36.68
N ASP A 360 -47.44 16.92 37.26
CA ASP A 360 -47.74 15.50 36.98
C ASP A 360 -48.19 14.98 35.58
N ASN A 361 -47.62 13.78 35.28
CA ASN A 361 -48.22 12.65 34.54
C ASN A 361 -48.38 12.81 33.01
N LYS A 362 -48.32 11.78 32.14
CA LYS A 362 -47.95 10.35 32.11
C LYS A 362 -48.08 9.99 30.61
N VAL A 363 -47.10 9.33 29.97
CA VAL A 363 -47.12 7.91 29.56
C VAL A 363 -47.89 7.57 28.25
N VAL A 364 -47.31 6.61 27.51
CA VAL A 364 -47.80 5.80 26.34
C VAL A 364 -47.66 6.48 24.97
N ALA A 365 -46.80 6.06 24.03
CA ALA A 365 -46.54 4.78 23.34
C ALA A 365 -47.50 4.46 22.16
N ALA A 366 -47.00 3.63 21.22
CA ALA A 366 -47.64 3.00 20.05
C ALA A 366 -47.56 3.83 18.73
N THR A 367 -46.64 3.51 17.81
CA THR A 367 -46.66 2.49 16.71
C THR A 367 -47.48 2.89 15.48
N ASP A 368 -46.81 2.92 14.32
CA ASP A 368 -47.18 2.27 13.05
C ASP A 368 -46.07 2.61 12.03
N SER A 369 -45.37 1.67 11.39
CA SER A 369 -45.75 0.56 10.49
C SER A 369 -46.21 1.00 9.10
N ALA A 370 -45.33 0.68 8.14
CA ALA A 370 -45.56 0.18 6.78
C ALA A 370 -46.07 1.11 5.67
N ILE A 371 -45.20 1.35 4.67
CA ILE A 371 -45.50 1.48 3.24
C ILE A 371 -44.27 0.88 2.51
N VAL A 372 -44.39 -0.32 1.92
CA VAL A 372 -44.52 -0.63 0.47
C VAL A 372 -43.43 -0.01 -0.39
#